data_AF-A0A1G9GU17-F1
#
_entry.id   AF-A0A1G9GU17-F1
#
_cell.length_a   1.000
_cell.length_b   1.000
_cell.length_c   1.000
_cell.angle_alpha   90.00
_cell.angle_beta   90.00
_cell.angle_gamma   90.00
#
_symmetry.space_group_name_H-M   'P 1'
#
loop_
_entity.id
_entity.type
_entity.pdbx_description
1 polymer ?
#
loop_
_entity_poly.entity_id
_entity_poly.type
_entity_poly.pdbx_seq_one_letter_code
_entity_poly.pdbx_strand_id
1 'polypeptide(L)'
;MSIRLTDALRREYEQLFESCDILPKHQAEVERSVERLLAHRDRYRAVTERRGVPWHFVALVHSLESGCSFRCHLHNGDPLTARTVQVPAGRPKRGTPPFDWEVSAADAMALKRLDGDTDWSLAGTLYQLERYNGWGYRMYHSHVLSPYLWSFSSHYTSGRYVADGRWSDTAVSRQCGAAVLLRRLVERGETDLADQPAATLYAEVAAEPAGDKAGKRPLVSHHRMRRAKRDEETEKAQRLQRWLTSFPGIFLKADGIPGDRTSDAYRLVTGHYLPGDKRGE
;
A
#
# COMPACT_ATOMS: atom_id res chain seq x y z
N MET A 1 4.49 -20.90 17.16
CA MET A 1 3.44 -19.93 17.56
C MET A 1 2.78 -19.41 16.29
N SER A 2 1.45 -19.28 16.26
CA SER A 2 0.73 -18.66 15.14
C SER A 2 0.39 -17.22 15.53
N ILE A 3 0.95 -16.23 14.84
CA ILE A 3 0.60 -14.82 15.05
C ILE A 3 -0.80 -14.58 14.50
N ARG A 4 -1.71 -14.06 15.32
CA ARG A 4 -3.09 -13.73 14.95
C ARG A 4 -3.26 -12.22 14.85
N LEU A 5 -4.20 -11.77 14.02
CA LEU A 5 -4.56 -10.36 13.91
C LEU A 5 -5.43 -9.94 15.11
N THR A 6 -4.77 -9.55 16.20
CA THR A 6 -5.42 -9.00 17.41
C THR A 6 -5.73 -7.51 17.22
N ASP A 7 -6.60 -6.94 18.05
CA ASP A 7 -6.92 -5.51 18.00
C ASP A 7 -5.70 -4.61 18.22
N ALA A 8 -4.75 -5.06 19.05
CA ALA A 8 -3.48 -4.35 19.25
C ALA A 8 -2.65 -4.33 17.95
N LEU A 9 -2.56 -5.48 17.27
CA LEU A 9 -1.83 -5.58 16.01
C LEU A 9 -2.53 -4.83 14.87
N ARG A 10 -3.87 -4.77 14.88
CA ARG A 10 -4.63 -3.92 13.93
C ARG A 10 -4.24 -2.46 14.06
N ARG A 11 -4.32 -1.91 15.29
CA ARG A 11 -3.95 -0.53 15.57
C ARG A 11 -2.50 -0.24 15.21
N GLU A 12 -1.59 -1.17 15.47
CA GLU A 12 -0.17 -1.04 15.07
C GLU A 12 -0.04 -0.89 13.55
N TYR A 13 -0.69 -1.74 12.76
CA TYR A 13 -0.66 -1.65 11.29
C TYR A 13 -1.26 -0.34 10.77
N GLU A 14 -2.41 0.07 11.33
CA GLU A 14 -3.08 1.32 10.97
C GLU A 14 -2.17 2.52 11.24
N GLN A 15 -1.60 2.61 12.45
CA GLN A 15 -0.69 3.69 12.83
C GLN A 15 0.58 3.74 11.95
N LEU A 16 1.17 2.57 11.66
CA LEU A 16 2.32 2.50 10.75
C LEU A 16 1.94 2.91 9.33
N PHE A 17 0.76 2.54 8.85
CA PHE A 17 0.34 2.93 7.51
C PHE A 17 0.02 4.43 7.42
N GLU A 18 -0.62 4.99 8.43
CA GLU A 18 -0.93 6.42 8.55
C GLU A 18 0.34 7.26 8.58
N SER A 19 1.33 6.85 9.39
CA SER A 19 2.61 7.55 9.58
C SER A 19 3.71 7.19 8.57
N CYS A 20 3.38 6.36 7.57
CA CYS A 20 4.30 5.94 6.53
C CYS A 20 4.63 7.09 5.57
N ASP A 21 5.84 7.63 5.70
CA ASP A 21 6.39 8.62 4.77
C ASP A 21 7.31 7.95 3.75
N ILE A 22 7.00 8.07 2.46
CA ILE A 22 7.85 7.56 1.38
C ILE A 22 9.07 8.48 1.22
N LEU A 23 10.26 7.92 1.44
CA LEU A 23 11.50 8.69 1.45
C LEU A 23 11.73 9.38 0.08
N PRO A 24 12.07 10.69 0.05
CA PRO A 24 12.24 11.44 -1.19
C PRO A 24 13.14 10.78 -2.23
N LYS A 25 14.26 10.18 -1.78
CA LYS A 25 15.22 9.48 -2.63
C LYS A 25 14.65 8.26 -3.38
N HIS A 26 13.57 7.66 -2.88
CA HIS A 26 12.93 6.49 -3.49
C HIS A 26 11.65 6.82 -4.27
N GLN A 27 11.17 8.06 -4.23
CA GLN A 27 9.91 8.47 -4.86
C GLN A 27 9.81 8.07 -6.34
N ALA A 28 10.87 8.30 -7.12
CA ALA A 28 10.86 7.94 -8.55
C ALA A 28 10.83 6.42 -8.80
N GLU A 29 11.39 5.62 -7.89
CA GLU A 29 11.37 4.17 -7.99
C GLU A 29 10.00 3.60 -7.58
N VAL A 30 9.40 4.17 -6.53
CA VAL A 30 8.04 3.84 -6.12
C VAL A 30 7.06 4.15 -7.24
N GLU A 31 7.16 5.32 -7.89
CA GLU A 31 6.23 5.65 -8.98
C GLU A 31 6.36 4.74 -10.19
N ARG A 32 7.59 4.43 -10.63
CA ARG A 32 7.78 3.45 -11.71
C ARG A 32 7.19 2.09 -11.35
N SER A 33 7.31 1.68 -10.09
CA SER A 33 6.73 0.42 -9.62
C SER A 33 5.21 0.46 -9.67
N VAL A 34 4.59 1.54 -9.17
CA VAL A 34 3.13 1.76 -9.20
C VAL A 34 2.60 1.81 -10.63
N GLU A 35 3.24 2.56 -11.53
CA GLU A 35 2.86 2.63 -12.94
C GLU A 35 2.87 1.25 -13.60
N ARG A 36 3.89 0.43 -13.30
CA ARG A 36 3.94 -0.95 -13.78
C ARG A 36 2.79 -1.82 -13.25
N LEU A 37 2.35 -1.61 -12.00
CA LEU A 37 1.18 -2.32 -11.48
C LEU A 37 -0.10 -1.88 -12.20
N LEU A 38 -0.28 -0.58 -12.38
CA LEU A 38 -1.47 -0.01 -13.03
C LEU A 38 -1.57 -0.39 -14.50
N ALA A 39 -0.44 -0.50 -15.21
CA ALA A 39 -0.39 -0.96 -16.61
C ALA A 39 -0.95 -2.38 -16.80
N HIS A 40 -1.05 -3.19 -15.74
CA HIS A 40 -1.58 -4.54 -15.77
C HIS A 40 -2.79 -4.73 -14.84
N ARG A 41 -3.46 -3.64 -14.45
CA ARG A 41 -4.57 -3.66 -13.49
C ARG A 41 -5.67 -4.65 -13.86
N ASP A 42 -6.05 -4.73 -15.13
CA ASP A 42 -7.13 -5.62 -15.59
C ASP A 42 -6.79 -7.09 -15.41
N ARG A 43 -5.52 -7.47 -15.58
CA ARG A 43 -5.04 -8.83 -15.32
C ARG A 43 -5.16 -9.20 -13.84
N TYR A 44 -4.84 -8.25 -12.96
CA TYR A 44 -5.02 -8.45 -11.52
C TYR A 44 -6.49 -8.52 -11.12
N ARG A 45 -7.36 -7.70 -11.74
CA ARG A 45 -8.82 -7.75 -11.53
C ARG A 45 -9.42 -9.08 -11.99
N ALA A 46 -8.94 -9.67 -13.08
CA ALA A 46 -9.36 -11.01 -13.51
C ALA A 46 -9.07 -12.10 -12.45
N VAL A 47 -8.05 -11.91 -11.60
CA VAL A 47 -7.82 -12.80 -10.44
C VAL A 47 -8.81 -12.50 -9.32
N THR A 48 -9.13 -11.23 -9.07
CA THR A 48 -10.19 -10.81 -8.14
C THR A 48 -11.53 -11.44 -8.51
N GLU A 49 -11.94 -11.39 -9.77
CA GLU A 49 -13.21 -11.98 -10.23
C GLU A 49 -13.29 -13.49 -10.00
N ARG A 50 -12.15 -14.19 -10.07
CA ARG A 50 -12.10 -15.65 -9.88
C ARG A 50 -12.13 -16.09 -8.41
N ARG A 51 -11.68 -15.23 -7.49
CA ARG A 51 -11.34 -15.64 -6.12
C ARG A 51 -11.84 -14.70 -5.02
N GLY A 52 -12.16 -13.46 -5.34
CA GLY A 52 -12.52 -12.40 -4.41
C GLY A 52 -11.32 -11.70 -3.74
N VAL A 53 -10.08 -12.02 -4.12
CA VAL A 53 -8.88 -11.34 -3.57
C VAL A 53 -8.72 -9.97 -4.24
N PRO A 54 -8.57 -8.87 -3.50
CA PRO A 54 -8.42 -7.53 -4.07
C PRO A 54 -7.25 -7.44 -5.05
N TRP A 55 -7.48 -6.77 -6.18
CA TRP A 55 -6.50 -6.69 -7.27
C TRP A 55 -5.16 -6.10 -6.79
N HIS A 56 -5.21 -5.12 -5.87
CA HIS A 56 -4.01 -4.48 -5.35
C HIS A 56 -3.19 -5.48 -4.54
N PHE A 57 -3.80 -6.37 -3.74
CA PHE A 57 -3.07 -7.40 -3.01
C PHE A 57 -2.33 -8.34 -3.97
N VAL A 58 -3.00 -8.81 -5.02
CA VAL A 58 -2.40 -9.67 -6.04
C VAL A 58 -1.23 -8.96 -6.74
N ALA A 59 -1.41 -7.68 -7.10
CA ALA A 59 -0.38 -6.87 -7.75
C ALA A 59 0.85 -6.68 -6.86
N LEU A 60 0.65 -6.41 -5.56
CA LEU A 60 1.72 -6.23 -4.59
C LEU A 60 2.54 -7.51 -4.42
N VAL A 61 1.88 -8.65 -4.17
CA VAL A 61 2.54 -9.96 -4.10
C VAL A 61 3.28 -10.25 -5.41
N HIS A 62 2.65 -10.05 -6.56
CA HIS A 62 3.30 -10.28 -7.85
C HIS A 62 4.56 -9.42 -8.06
N SER A 63 4.53 -8.17 -7.61
CA SER A 63 5.68 -7.28 -7.64
C SER A 63 6.82 -7.78 -6.75
N LEU A 64 6.50 -8.23 -5.54
CA LEU A 64 7.53 -8.63 -4.58
C LEU A 64 8.13 -10.01 -4.87
N GLU A 65 7.32 -10.95 -5.36
CA GLU A 65 7.75 -12.34 -5.59
C GLU A 65 8.40 -12.57 -6.96
N SER A 66 7.99 -11.82 -7.99
CA SER A 66 8.47 -12.09 -9.37
C SER A 66 8.80 -10.84 -10.19
N GLY A 67 8.80 -9.65 -9.57
CA GLY A 67 9.07 -8.40 -10.28
C GLY A 67 8.04 -8.10 -11.38
N CYS A 68 6.80 -8.60 -11.23
CA CYS A 68 5.71 -8.53 -12.21
C CYS A 68 5.90 -9.39 -13.48
N SER A 69 6.62 -10.51 -13.41
CA SER A 69 6.77 -11.43 -14.55
C SER A 69 5.54 -12.32 -14.75
N PHE A 70 4.78 -12.07 -15.82
CA PHE A 70 3.62 -12.88 -16.21
C PHE A 70 3.96 -14.15 -16.98
N ARG A 71 5.24 -14.53 -17.06
CA ARG A 71 5.71 -15.72 -17.81
C ARG A 71 5.75 -16.98 -16.96
N CYS A 72 5.66 -16.81 -15.64
CA CYS A 72 5.86 -17.85 -14.66
C CYS A 72 4.69 -17.95 -13.69
N HIS A 73 4.55 -19.12 -13.08
CA HIS A 73 3.63 -19.38 -11.99
C HIS A 73 3.96 -18.49 -10.79
N LEU A 74 2.95 -17.78 -10.27
CA LEU A 74 3.06 -16.99 -9.04
C LEU A 74 3.39 -17.85 -7.80
N HIS A 75 3.20 -19.17 -7.90
CA HIS A 75 3.52 -20.11 -6.83
C HIS A 75 5.00 -20.09 -6.42
N ASN A 76 5.89 -20.13 -7.40
CA ASN A 76 7.30 -20.49 -7.21
C ASN A 76 8.24 -20.06 -8.37
N GLY A 77 7.71 -19.41 -9.42
CA GLY A 77 8.51 -18.97 -10.56
C GLY A 77 8.74 -19.99 -11.67
N ASP A 78 8.18 -21.21 -11.60
CA ASP A 78 8.24 -22.17 -12.72
C ASP A 78 7.50 -21.62 -13.96
N PRO A 79 7.91 -21.97 -15.20
CA PRO A 79 7.22 -21.51 -16.42
C PRO A 79 5.77 -21.99 -16.53
N LEU A 80 4.88 -21.15 -17.08
CA LEU A 80 3.46 -21.47 -17.28
C LEU A 80 3.19 -22.60 -18.31
N THR A 81 4.23 -23.10 -18.99
CA THR A 81 4.13 -24.13 -20.05
C THR A 81 3.97 -25.55 -19.52
N ALA A 82 4.08 -25.75 -18.21
CA ALA A 82 3.90 -27.04 -17.54
C ALA A 82 3.26 -26.83 -16.17
N ARG A 83 3.04 -27.90 -15.41
CA ARG A 83 2.74 -27.74 -13.97
C ARG A 83 4.03 -27.44 -13.21
N THR A 84 3.90 -26.82 -12.04
CA THR A 84 5.04 -26.57 -11.16
C THR A 84 5.75 -27.87 -10.78
N VAL A 85 7.08 -27.82 -10.79
CA VAL A 85 7.97 -28.89 -10.31
C VAL A 85 8.54 -28.49 -8.95
N GLN A 86 8.87 -27.22 -8.78
CA GLN A 86 9.29 -26.70 -7.48
C GLN A 86 8.11 -26.65 -6.51
N VAL A 87 8.39 -26.62 -5.21
CA VAL A 87 7.33 -26.58 -4.19
C VAL A 87 6.60 -25.24 -4.26
N PRO A 88 5.26 -25.22 -4.29
CA PRO A 88 4.34 -26.36 -4.28
C PRO A 88 4.25 -27.05 -5.65
N ALA A 89 4.61 -28.33 -5.73
CA ALA A 89 4.61 -29.09 -6.99
C ALA A 89 3.20 -29.47 -7.47
N GLY A 90 3.06 -29.69 -8.77
CA GLY A 90 1.84 -30.15 -9.43
C GLY A 90 0.73 -29.10 -9.53
N ARG A 91 1.08 -27.81 -9.57
CA ARG A 91 0.13 -26.68 -9.68
C ARG A 91 0.12 -26.03 -11.06
N PRO A 92 -1.00 -25.41 -11.48
CA PRO A 92 -2.35 -25.48 -10.90
C PRO A 92 -2.88 -26.92 -10.86
N LYS A 93 -3.89 -27.25 -10.05
CA LYS A 93 -4.40 -28.65 -9.98
C LYS A 93 -5.34 -29.03 -11.13
N ARG A 94 -6.04 -28.05 -11.69
CA ARG A 94 -7.03 -28.22 -12.76
C ARG A 94 -6.55 -27.55 -14.04
N GLY A 95 -7.14 -27.93 -15.17
CA GLY A 95 -6.76 -27.43 -16.49
C GLY A 95 -5.53 -28.13 -17.09
N THR A 96 -5.18 -27.74 -18.31
CA THR A 96 -4.07 -28.27 -19.10
C THR A 96 -3.12 -27.13 -19.50
N PRO A 97 -1.79 -27.33 -19.43
CA PRO A 97 -0.83 -26.32 -19.86
C PRO A 97 -0.86 -26.09 -21.39
N PRO A 98 -0.37 -24.95 -21.89
CA PRO A 98 0.12 -23.80 -21.12
C PRO A 98 -1.00 -23.10 -20.36
N PHE A 99 -0.72 -22.65 -19.15
CA PHE A 99 -1.70 -22.00 -18.28
C PHE A 99 -1.73 -20.49 -18.49
N ASP A 100 -2.92 -19.90 -18.49
CA ASP A 100 -3.06 -18.46 -18.28
C ASP A 100 -2.54 -18.08 -16.90
N TRP A 101 -1.85 -16.95 -16.81
CA TRP A 101 -1.27 -16.48 -15.56
C TRP A 101 -2.36 -16.26 -14.49
N GLU A 102 -3.52 -15.76 -14.88
CA GLU A 102 -4.66 -15.44 -14.01
C GLU A 102 -5.23 -16.71 -13.37
N VAL A 103 -5.31 -17.81 -14.13
CA VAL A 103 -5.71 -19.14 -13.62
C VAL A 103 -4.71 -19.61 -12.57
N SER A 104 -3.41 -19.49 -12.88
CA SER A 104 -2.38 -19.91 -11.94
C SER A 104 -2.31 -19.03 -10.70
N ALA A 105 -2.44 -17.71 -10.84
CA ALA A 105 -2.43 -16.79 -9.72
C ALA A 105 -3.63 -17.04 -8.79
N ALA A 106 -4.82 -17.33 -9.34
CA ALA A 106 -5.97 -17.72 -8.54
C ALA A 106 -5.74 -19.04 -7.77
N ASP A 107 -5.09 -20.06 -8.36
CA ASP A 107 -4.69 -21.28 -7.64
C ASP A 107 -3.67 -20.98 -6.53
N ALA A 108 -2.75 -20.03 -6.75
CA ALA A 108 -1.77 -19.61 -5.74
C ALA A 108 -2.43 -18.94 -4.54
N MET A 109 -3.38 -18.02 -4.78
CA MET A 109 -4.17 -17.40 -3.72
C MET A 109 -5.00 -18.45 -2.96
N ALA A 110 -5.58 -19.41 -3.70
CA ALA A 110 -6.32 -20.51 -3.10
C ALA A 110 -5.49 -21.36 -2.14
N LEU A 111 -4.25 -21.67 -2.53
CA LEU A 111 -3.34 -22.43 -1.69
C LEU A 111 -3.01 -21.73 -0.37
N LYS A 112 -2.95 -20.39 -0.41
CA LYS A 112 -2.70 -19.55 0.77
C LYS A 112 -3.96 -19.29 1.62
N ARG A 113 -5.11 -19.82 1.20
CA ARG A 113 -6.44 -19.62 1.81
C ARG A 113 -6.83 -18.14 1.81
N LEU A 114 -6.67 -17.49 0.67
CA LEU A 114 -7.04 -16.10 0.45
C LEU A 114 -8.18 -16.05 -0.57
N ASP A 115 -9.28 -15.42 -0.22
CA ASP A 115 -10.53 -15.30 -1.00
C ASP A 115 -11.33 -14.07 -0.55
N GLY A 116 -12.55 -13.93 -1.08
CA GLY A 116 -13.45 -12.83 -0.76
C GLY A 116 -13.89 -12.76 0.72
N ASP A 117 -13.83 -13.88 1.45
CA ASP A 117 -14.18 -13.92 2.89
C ASP A 117 -12.99 -13.55 3.80
N THR A 118 -11.81 -13.33 3.20
CA THR A 118 -10.64 -12.87 3.93
C THR A 118 -10.82 -11.42 4.37
N ASP A 119 -10.31 -11.09 5.55
CA ASP A 119 -10.29 -9.72 6.03
C ASP A 119 -9.35 -8.84 5.18
N TRP A 120 -9.95 -7.99 4.36
CA TRP A 120 -9.29 -7.01 3.49
C TRP A 120 -9.41 -5.57 4.00
N SER A 121 -9.68 -5.39 5.30
CA SER A 121 -9.39 -4.11 5.97
C SER A 121 -7.96 -3.66 5.73
N LEU A 122 -7.62 -2.40 6.02
CA LEU A 122 -6.24 -1.93 5.97
C LEU A 122 -5.30 -2.83 6.79
N ALA A 123 -5.64 -3.06 8.05
CA ALA A 123 -4.89 -3.95 8.93
C ALA A 123 -4.90 -5.40 8.44
N GLY A 124 -6.03 -5.90 7.96
CA GLY A 124 -6.18 -7.24 7.38
C GLY A 124 -5.26 -7.45 6.18
N THR A 125 -5.23 -6.49 5.26
CA THR A 125 -4.39 -6.51 4.06
C THR A 125 -2.90 -6.52 4.41
N LEU A 126 -2.46 -5.64 5.32
CA LEU A 126 -1.08 -5.60 5.79
C LEU A 126 -0.68 -6.88 6.54
N TYR A 127 -1.59 -7.43 7.34
CA TYR A 127 -1.41 -8.71 8.00
C TYR A 127 -1.25 -9.87 7.00
N GLN A 128 -2.08 -9.93 5.95
CA GLN A 128 -1.95 -10.97 4.93
C GLN A 128 -0.66 -10.82 4.11
N LEU A 129 -0.22 -9.60 3.80
CA LEU A 129 1.05 -9.34 3.12
C LEU A 129 2.23 -9.81 3.98
N GLU A 130 2.24 -9.48 5.27
CA GLU A 130 3.30 -9.95 6.17
C GLU A 130 3.26 -11.47 6.35
N ARG A 131 2.06 -12.06 6.48
CA ARG A 131 1.87 -13.50 6.52
C ARG A 131 2.36 -14.19 5.24
N TYR A 132 2.20 -13.54 4.09
CA TYR A 132 2.65 -14.07 2.80
C TYR A 132 4.17 -14.23 2.77
N ASN A 133 4.89 -13.21 3.23
CA ASN A 133 6.35 -13.22 3.40
C ASN A 133 6.81 -14.15 4.53
N GLY A 134 6.11 -14.12 5.66
CA GLY A 134 6.42 -14.88 6.87
C GLY A 134 6.78 -14.02 8.08
N TRP A 135 6.67 -14.62 9.26
CA TRP A 135 6.71 -13.96 10.58
C TRP A 135 8.10 -13.80 11.19
N GLY A 136 9.17 -14.05 10.44
CA GLY A 136 10.54 -14.09 10.99
C GLY A 136 10.94 -12.81 11.73
N TYR A 137 10.56 -11.65 11.20
CA TYR A 137 10.82 -10.35 11.83
C TYR A 137 10.12 -10.24 13.19
N ARG A 138 8.80 -10.50 13.26
CA ARG A 138 8.07 -10.44 14.54
C ARG A 138 8.55 -11.46 15.57
N MET A 139 8.99 -12.64 15.14
CA MET A 139 9.42 -13.72 16.04
C MET A 139 10.85 -13.56 16.54
N TYR A 140 11.75 -13.05 15.71
CA TYR A 140 13.20 -13.10 15.98
C TYR A 140 13.90 -11.74 15.93
N HIS A 141 13.28 -10.72 15.30
CA HIS A 141 13.86 -9.39 15.11
C HIS A 141 12.81 -8.28 15.27
N SER A 142 12.03 -8.32 16.35
CA SER A 142 10.86 -7.44 16.57
C SER A 142 11.20 -5.94 16.61
N HIS A 143 12.47 -5.59 16.79
CA HIS A 143 12.98 -4.22 16.72
C HIS A 143 13.13 -3.70 15.27
N VAL A 144 13.01 -4.56 14.25
CA VAL A 144 13.04 -4.20 12.84
C VAL A 144 11.70 -4.51 12.19
N LEU A 145 11.03 -3.46 11.71
CA LEU A 145 9.85 -3.60 10.88
C LEU A 145 10.21 -4.25 9.55
N SER A 146 9.40 -5.22 9.11
CA SER A 146 9.70 -6.04 7.93
C SER A 146 9.92 -5.16 6.68
N PRO A 147 11.10 -5.24 6.01
CA PRO A 147 11.34 -4.55 4.76
C PRO A 147 10.40 -5.00 3.65
N TYR A 148 9.82 -6.21 3.75
CA TYR A 148 8.78 -6.66 2.82
C TYR A 148 7.57 -5.73 2.81
N LEU A 149 7.23 -5.11 3.95
CA LEU A 149 6.18 -4.11 4.03
C LEU A 149 6.73 -2.69 3.88
N TRP A 150 7.79 -2.36 4.61
CA TRP A 150 8.11 -0.95 4.92
C TRP A 150 9.37 -0.42 4.24
N SER A 151 10.07 -1.21 3.42
CA SER A 151 11.25 -0.72 2.72
C SER A 151 10.91 0.46 1.80
N PHE A 152 11.77 1.48 1.83
CA PHE A 152 11.64 2.82 1.20
C PHE A 152 10.78 3.83 1.97
N SER A 153 10.28 3.49 3.16
CA SER A 153 9.60 4.44 4.05
C SER A 153 10.48 4.91 5.21
N SER A 154 9.99 5.90 5.95
CA SER A 154 10.52 6.35 7.24
C SER A 154 10.57 5.26 8.33
N HIS A 155 9.89 4.13 8.15
CA HIS A 155 9.82 3.04 9.11
C HIS A 155 10.91 1.98 8.97
N TYR A 156 11.76 2.06 7.93
CA TYR A 156 12.81 1.07 7.68
C TYR A 156 14.15 1.71 7.32
N THR A 157 15.21 1.29 8.00
CA THR A 157 16.58 1.75 7.77
C THR A 157 17.48 0.62 7.26
N SER A 158 17.61 -0.45 8.04
CA SER A 158 18.41 -1.65 7.74
C SER A 158 17.90 -2.85 8.53
N GLY A 159 18.48 -4.02 8.29
CA GLY A 159 18.07 -5.27 8.89
C GLY A 159 17.26 -6.09 7.90
N ARG A 160 17.79 -7.22 7.46
CA ARG A 160 17.03 -8.18 6.64
C ARG A 160 17.61 -9.58 6.69
N TYR A 161 16.76 -10.55 6.38
CA TYR A 161 17.24 -11.84 5.92
C TYR A 161 17.88 -11.70 4.54
N VAL A 162 19.16 -12.10 4.42
CA VAL A 162 19.90 -12.11 3.15
C VAL A 162 19.83 -13.46 2.44
N ALA A 163 19.52 -14.51 3.20
CA ALA A 163 19.15 -15.84 2.73
C ALA A 163 18.26 -16.50 3.80
N ASP A 164 17.71 -17.66 3.49
CA ASP A 164 16.88 -18.41 4.44
C ASP A 164 17.63 -18.67 5.75
N GLY A 165 17.03 -18.22 6.85
CA GLY A 165 17.62 -18.30 8.20
C GLY A 165 18.84 -17.41 8.44
N ARG A 166 19.33 -16.66 7.44
CA ARG A 166 20.53 -15.83 7.56
C ARG A 166 20.17 -14.36 7.71
N TRP A 167 20.14 -13.90 8.95
CA TRP A 167 19.92 -12.51 9.33
C TRP A 167 21.16 -11.63 9.14
N SER A 168 20.95 -10.35 8.84
CA SER A 168 21.97 -9.30 8.89
C SER A 168 21.33 -7.99 9.34
N ASP A 169 21.83 -7.41 10.44
CA ASP A 169 21.36 -6.12 10.98
C ASP A 169 21.68 -4.92 10.09
N THR A 170 22.69 -5.02 9.24
CA THR A 170 23.21 -3.93 8.42
C THR A 170 22.80 -4.02 6.95
N ALA A 171 22.36 -5.19 6.48
CA ALA A 171 21.88 -5.32 5.11
C ALA A 171 20.62 -4.48 4.91
N VAL A 172 20.57 -3.76 3.77
CA VAL A 172 19.46 -2.88 3.42
C VAL A 172 18.69 -3.48 2.25
N SER A 173 17.37 -3.55 2.35
CA SER A 173 16.54 -3.95 1.22
C SER A 173 16.62 -2.95 0.08
N ARG A 174 16.79 -3.45 -1.14
CA ARG A 174 16.80 -2.68 -2.40
C ARG A 174 15.46 -2.77 -3.15
N GLN A 175 14.47 -3.37 -2.53
CA GLN A 175 13.15 -3.59 -3.10
C GLN A 175 12.13 -2.80 -2.31
N CYS A 176 11.24 -2.10 -3.00
CA CYS A 176 10.14 -1.36 -2.39
C CYS A 176 9.20 -2.30 -1.65
N GLY A 177 8.84 -1.93 -0.42
CA GLY A 177 7.90 -2.69 0.40
C GLY A 177 6.45 -2.60 -0.09
N ALA A 178 5.69 -3.66 0.16
CA ALA A 178 4.29 -3.77 -0.26
C ALA A 178 3.39 -2.69 0.37
N ALA A 179 3.61 -2.34 1.65
CA ALA A 179 2.84 -1.29 2.32
C ALA A 179 3.14 0.09 1.72
N VAL A 180 4.38 0.32 1.28
CA VAL A 180 4.79 1.57 0.60
C VAL A 180 4.13 1.70 -0.78
N LEU A 181 4.09 0.62 -1.55
CA LEU A 181 3.37 0.59 -2.83
C LEU A 181 1.85 0.78 -2.62
N LEU A 182 1.26 0.12 -1.61
CA LEU A 182 -0.15 0.29 -1.25
C LEU A 182 -0.45 1.74 -0.85
N ARG A 183 0.38 2.33 0.02
CA ARG A 183 0.29 3.74 0.43
C ARG A 183 0.26 4.65 -0.79
N ARG A 184 1.16 4.42 -1.75
CA ARG A 184 1.20 5.24 -2.97
C ARG A 184 -0.03 5.05 -3.87
N LEU A 185 -0.56 3.84 -3.99
CA LEU A 185 -1.80 3.58 -4.73
C LEU A 185 -3.00 4.32 -4.10
N VAL A 186 -3.09 4.31 -2.76
CA VAL A 186 -4.15 5.01 -2.01
C VAL A 186 -3.98 6.53 -2.11
N GLU A 187 -2.78 7.07 -1.97
CA GLU A 187 -2.50 8.50 -2.22
C GLU A 187 -2.81 8.93 -3.66
N ARG A 188 -2.80 7.96 -4.58
CA ARG A 188 -3.21 8.14 -5.96
C ARG A 188 -4.71 7.94 -6.21
N GLY A 189 -5.49 7.57 -5.20
CA GLY A 189 -6.90 7.23 -5.38
C GLY A 189 -7.12 6.09 -6.38
N GLU A 190 -6.12 5.23 -6.57
CA GLU A 190 -6.20 4.09 -7.51
C GLU A 190 -6.88 2.88 -6.85
N THR A 191 -6.90 2.85 -5.52
CA THR A 191 -7.61 1.86 -4.72
C THR A 191 -8.11 2.48 -3.43
N ASP A 192 -9.28 2.04 -3.01
CA ASP A 192 -9.82 2.29 -1.68
C ASP A 192 -9.49 1.13 -0.74
N LEU A 193 -9.58 1.38 0.55
CA LEU A 193 -9.41 0.40 1.63
C LEU A 193 -10.80 0.08 2.19
N ALA A 194 -11.15 -1.21 2.28
CA ALA A 194 -12.53 -1.67 2.45
C ALA A 194 -13.22 -1.19 3.75
N ASP A 195 -12.45 -0.92 4.80
CA ASP A 195 -12.89 -0.54 6.13
C ASP A 195 -12.59 0.92 6.48
N GLN A 196 -11.90 1.65 5.60
CA GLN A 196 -11.70 3.08 5.78
C GLN A 196 -13.00 3.77 5.35
N PRO A 197 -13.51 4.72 6.17
CA PRO A 197 -14.78 5.36 5.87
C PRO A 197 -14.70 5.96 4.46
N ALA A 198 -15.69 5.63 3.63
CA ALA A 198 -15.90 6.33 2.38
C ALA A 198 -16.16 7.80 2.74
N ALA A 199 -15.15 8.66 2.53
CA ALA A 199 -15.27 10.11 2.52
C ALA A 199 -16.25 10.67 3.57
N THR A 200 -15.97 10.48 4.87
CA THR A 200 -16.73 11.18 5.91
C THR A 200 -16.50 12.69 5.75
N LEU A 201 -17.57 13.48 5.62
CA LEU A 201 -17.46 14.92 5.89
C LEU A 201 -17.19 15.10 7.39
N TYR A 202 -15.93 15.22 7.77
CA TYR A 202 -15.54 15.46 9.17
C TYR A 202 -16.13 16.74 9.74
N ALA A 203 -16.47 17.70 8.88
CA ALA A 203 -17.22 18.91 9.24
C ALA A 203 -18.59 18.61 9.86
N GLU A 204 -19.24 17.50 9.49
CA GLU A 204 -20.59 17.15 9.97
C GLU A 204 -20.57 16.37 11.29
N VAL A 205 -19.44 15.72 11.62
CA VAL A 205 -19.31 14.85 12.80
C VAL A 205 -18.38 15.42 13.89
N ALA A 206 -17.95 16.68 13.77
CA ALA A 206 -17.04 17.35 14.71
C ALA A 206 -15.80 16.51 15.08
N ALA A 207 -15.25 15.77 14.11
CA ALA A 207 -14.12 14.90 14.37
C ALA A 207 -12.83 15.71 14.59
N GLU A 208 -12.09 15.33 15.63
CA GLU A 208 -10.76 15.87 15.93
C GLU A 208 -9.67 15.03 15.23
N PRO A 209 -8.54 15.65 14.80
CA PRO A 209 -7.43 14.94 14.19
C PRO A 209 -6.82 13.89 15.15
N ALA A 210 -6.24 12.82 14.61
CA ALA A 210 -5.69 11.74 15.43
C ALA A 210 -4.35 12.17 16.12
N GLY A 211 -4.39 12.35 17.44
CA GLY A 211 -3.24 12.54 18.32
C GLY A 211 -2.67 13.97 18.41
N ASP A 212 -1.77 14.22 19.38
CA ASP A 212 -1.10 15.49 19.72
C ASP A 212 -0.26 16.14 18.58
N LYS A 213 -0.32 15.62 17.35
CA LYS A 213 0.36 16.19 16.17
C LYS A 213 -0.36 17.41 15.58
N ALA A 214 -1.46 17.84 16.17
CA ALA A 214 -2.14 19.07 15.80
C ALA A 214 -1.31 20.30 16.19
N GLY A 215 -0.35 20.66 15.33
CA GLY A 215 0.02 22.08 15.22
C GLY A 215 -1.22 22.92 14.91
N LYS A 216 -1.17 24.23 15.21
CA LYS A 216 -2.21 25.21 14.84
C LYS A 216 -2.71 24.95 13.41
N ARG A 217 -4.04 25.06 13.18
CA ARG A 217 -4.65 24.95 11.83
C ARG A 217 -3.77 25.67 10.80
N PRO A 218 -3.26 24.96 9.78
CA PRO A 218 -2.32 25.55 8.85
C PRO A 218 -3.00 26.62 8.00
N LEU A 219 -2.22 27.56 7.49
CA LEU A 219 -2.72 28.53 6.52
C LEU A 219 -3.19 27.80 5.26
N VAL A 220 -4.41 28.10 4.81
CA VAL A 220 -5.01 27.48 3.63
C VAL A 220 -4.31 27.93 2.36
N SER A 221 -3.84 26.97 1.56
CA SER A 221 -3.25 27.22 0.24
C SER A 221 -4.33 27.36 -0.83
N HIS A 222 -4.08 28.18 -1.85
CA HIS A 222 -4.95 28.25 -3.03
C HIS A 222 -4.81 27.00 -3.89
N HIS A 223 -5.92 26.55 -4.48
CA HIS A 223 -5.93 25.45 -5.44
C HIS A 223 -4.98 25.73 -6.60
N ARG A 224 -4.06 24.79 -6.87
CA ARG A 224 -3.14 24.84 -8.01
C ARG A 224 -2.73 23.42 -8.43
N MET A 225 -2.76 23.16 -9.74
CA MET A 225 -2.30 21.90 -10.33
C MET A 225 -0.77 21.81 -10.53
N ARG A 226 -0.02 22.81 -10.04
CA ARG A 226 1.44 22.87 -10.16
C ARG A 226 2.05 23.39 -8.86
N ARG A 227 3.25 22.89 -8.54
CA ARG A 227 4.05 23.37 -7.41
C ARG A 227 4.39 24.85 -7.57
N ALA A 228 4.31 25.60 -6.48
CA ALA A 228 4.71 26.99 -6.47
C ALA A 228 6.23 27.14 -6.67
N LYS A 229 6.65 28.23 -7.32
CA LYS A 229 8.09 28.55 -7.44
C LYS A 229 8.70 29.05 -6.13
N ARG A 230 7.88 29.61 -5.24
CA ARG A 230 8.31 30.11 -3.93
C ARG A 230 8.30 28.97 -2.93
N ASP A 231 9.38 28.82 -2.19
CA ASP A 231 9.52 27.76 -1.17
C ASP A 231 8.48 27.92 -0.06
N GLU A 232 8.22 29.15 0.40
CA GLU A 232 7.21 29.43 1.42
C GLU A 232 5.80 28.91 1.06
N GLU A 233 5.38 29.09 -0.19
CA GLU A 233 4.08 28.61 -0.69
C GLU A 233 4.06 27.08 -0.81
N THR A 234 5.18 26.49 -1.21
CA THR A 234 5.33 25.04 -1.23
C THR A 234 5.22 24.49 0.20
N GLU A 235 5.95 25.06 1.15
CA GLU A 235 5.92 24.65 2.55
C GLU A 235 4.52 24.79 3.14
N LYS A 236 3.83 25.89 2.83
CA LYS A 236 2.45 26.13 3.24
C LYS A 236 1.53 25.01 2.74
N ALA A 237 1.61 24.66 1.45
CA ALA A 237 0.85 23.55 0.89
C ALA A 237 1.22 22.20 1.52
N GLN A 238 2.50 21.93 1.77
CA GLN A 238 2.94 20.70 2.45
C GLN A 238 2.46 20.60 3.90
N ARG A 239 2.38 21.72 4.62
CA ARG A 239 1.82 21.76 5.98
C ARG A 239 0.32 21.47 5.96
N LEU A 240 -0.40 22.04 5.01
CA LEU A 240 -1.82 21.74 4.80
C LEU A 240 -2.04 20.25 4.47
N GLN A 241 -1.30 19.69 3.51
CA GLN A 241 -1.40 18.29 3.14
C GLN A 241 -1.11 17.35 4.32
N ARG A 242 -0.07 17.65 5.13
CA ARG A 242 0.23 16.88 6.36
C ARG A 242 -0.88 16.97 7.40
N TRP A 243 -1.50 18.14 7.56
CA TRP A 243 -2.63 18.30 8.45
C TRP A 243 -3.86 17.53 7.97
N LEU A 244 -4.18 17.58 6.67
CA LEU A 244 -5.28 16.79 6.11
C LEU A 244 -5.06 15.28 6.29
N THR A 245 -3.84 14.80 6.09
CA THR A 245 -3.46 13.40 6.33
C THR A 245 -3.54 12.98 7.82
N SER A 246 -3.69 13.92 8.77
CA SER A 246 -3.89 13.57 10.19
C SER A 246 -5.33 13.16 10.52
N PHE A 247 -6.27 13.35 9.59
CA PHE A 247 -7.62 12.84 9.71
C PHE A 247 -7.64 11.38 9.23
N PRO A 248 -8.32 10.46 9.95
CA PRO A 248 -8.43 9.08 9.53
C PRO A 248 -8.89 8.93 8.07
N GLY A 249 -8.46 7.91 7.35
CA GLY A 249 -8.88 7.67 5.97
C GLY A 249 -8.43 8.70 4.91
N ILE A 250 -7.79 9.81 5.29
CA ILE A 250 -7.22 10.78 4.34
C ILE A 250 -5.73 10.49 4.14
N PHE A 251 -5.35 10.15 2.92
CA PHE A 251 -3.97 9.84 2.56
C PHE A 251 -3.50 10.75 1.43
N LEU A 252 -2.79 11.83 1.78
CA LEU A 252 -2.17 12.73 0.81
C LEU A 252 -0.65 12.66 0.86
N LYS A 253 -0.04 12.78 -0.33
CA LYS A 253 1.38 13.08 -0.47
C LYS A 253 1.62 14.56 -0.17
N ALA A 254 2.56 14.84 0.73
CA ALA A 254 3.00 16.20 1.03
C ALA A 254 3.99 16.75 -0.03
N ASP A 255 3.54 16.88 -1.28
CA ASP A 255 4.36 17.33 -2.42
C ASP A 255 4.37 18.86 -2.63
N GLY A 256 3.55 19.59 -1.88
CA GLY A 256 3.39 21.04 -2.02
C GLY A 256 2.59 21.46 -3.24
N ILE A 257 1.83 20.54 -3.84
CA ILE A 257 0.90 20.79 -4.95
C ILE A 257 -0.53 20.70 -4.40
N PRO A 258 -1.16 21.83 -4.04
CA PRO A 258 -2.53 21.86 -3.52
C PRO A 258 -3.56 21.71 -4.66
N GLY A 259 -3.48 20.61 -5.42
CA GLY A 259 -4.37 20.31 -6.54
C GLY A 259 -5.66 19.61 -6.11
N ASP A 260 -6.34 18.98 -7.06
CA ASP A 260 -7.68 18.40 -6.88
C ASP A 260 -7.79 17.50 -5.64
N ARG A 261 -6.84 16.57 -5.43
CA ARG A 261 -6.87 15.69 -4.24
C ARG A 261 -6.72 16.41 -2.92
N THR A 262 -5.87 17.44 -2.86
CA THR A 262 -5.75 18.25 -1.64
C THR A 262 -7.05 19.01 -1.40
N SER A 263 -7.70 19.47 -2.48
CA SER A 263 -8.99 20.16 -2.42
C SER A 263 -10.15 19.26 -2.02
N ASP A 264 -10.19 18.02 -2.53
CA ASP A 264 -11.17 17.01 -2.17
C ASP A 264 -11.04 16.64 -0.69
N ALA A 265 -9.81 16.37 -0.22
CA ALA A 265 -9.54 16.13 1.20
C ALA A 265 -9.90 17.34 2.08
N TYR A 266 -9.60 18.56 1.64
CA TYR A 266 -9.99 19.78 2.34
C TYR A 266 -11.51 19.92 2.45
N ARG A 267 -12.26 19.53 1.41
CA ARG A 267 -13.73 19.47 1.43
C ARG A 267 -14.25 18.41 2.38
N LEU A 268 -13.63 17.23 2.44
CA LEU A 268 -14.00 16.22 3.44
C LEU A 268 -13.82 16.76 4.85
N VAL A 269 -12.75 17.51 5.12
CA VAL A 269 -12.49 18.03 6.47
C VAL A 269 -13.35 19.25 6.82
N THR A 270 -13.59 20.16 5.87
CA THR A 270 -14.14 21.50 6.14
C THR A 270 -15.49 21.79 5.49
N GLY A 271 -15.99 20.89 4.65
CA GLY A 271 -17.18 21.09 3.82
C GLY A 271 -16.97 21.94 2.57
N HIS A 272 -15.79 22.57 2.40
CA HIS A 272 -15.51 23.51 1.31
C HIS A 272 -14.32 23.07 0.48
N TYR A 273 -14.33 23.38 -0.81
CA TYR A 273 -13.15 23.23 -1.65
C TYR A 273 -12.07 24.28 -1.31
N LEU A 274 -10.83 24.04 -1.75
CA LEU A 274 -9.76 25.04 -1.58
C LEU A 274 -10.09 26.33 -2.35
N PRO A 275 -9.67 27.50 -1.85
CA PRO A 275 -9.85 28.76 -2.55
C PRO A 275 -9.26 28.74 -3.97
N GLY A 276 -10.06 29.10 -4.98
CA GLY A 276 -9.68 29.08 -6.39
C GLY A 276 -9.92 27.74 -7.11
N ASP A 277 -10.48 26.74 -6.41
CA ASP A 277 -11.02 25.55 -7.05
C ASP A 277 -12.39 25.86 -7.66
N LYS A 278 -12.51 25.73 -8.99
CA LYS A 278 -13.73 26.04 -9.75
C LYS A 278 -14.94 25.18 -9.36
N ARG A 279 -14.74 24.08 -8.64
CA ARG A 279 -15.81 23.17 -8.20
C ARG A 279 -16.56 23.70 -6.97
N GLY A 280 -16.01 24.71 -6.28
CA GLY A 280 -16.62 25.36 -5.12
C GLY A 280 -17.10 26.79 -5.38
N GLU A 281 -17.02 27.26 -6.64
CA GLU A 281 -17.57 28.54 -7.11
C GLU A 281 -19.05 28.40 -7.50
#